data_AF-A0A7W0ZEK1-F1
#
_entry.id   AF-A0A7W0ZEK1-F1
#
_cell.length_a   1.000
_cell.length_b   1.000
_cell.length_c   1.000
_cell.angle_alpha   90.00
_cell.angle_beta   90.00
_cell.angle_gamma   90.00
#
_symmetry.space_group_name_H-M   'P 1'
#
loop_
_entity.id
_entity.type
_entity.pdbx_description
1 polymer ?
#
loop_
_entity_poly.entity_id
_entity_poly.type
_entity_poly.pdbx_seq_one_letter_code
_entity_poly.pdbx_strand_id
1 'polypeptide(L)' 'MAHASPKRIRNVALVGHRGSGKTSVNEALLFTAGAINRLGSVADGTTVSD' A
#
# COMPACT_ATOMS: atom_id res chain seq x y z
N MET A 1 5.72 -19.16 -13.94
CA MET A 1 6.29 -17.92 -13.35
C MET A 1 7.43 -18.31 -12.44
N ALA A 2 8.66 -17.82 -12.68
CA ALA A 2 9.77 -18.09 -11.76
C ALA A 2 9.46 -17.42 -10.42
N HIS A 3 9.38 -18.19 -9.34
CA HIS A 3 9.25 -17.64 -8.00
C HIS A 3 10.51 -16.83 -7.69
N ALA A 4 10.36 -15.57 -7.29
CA ALA A 4 11.48 -14.78 -6.84
C ALA A 4 12.18 -15.52 -5.69
N SER A 5 13.52 -15.53 -5.69
CA SER A 5 14.29 -16.08 -4.56
C SER A 5 13.71 -15.54 -3.25
N PRO A 6 13.51 -16.36 -2.20
CA PRO A 6 12.94 -15.91 -0.94
C PRO A 6 13.64 -14.68 -0.35
N LYS A 7 14.94 -14.50 -0.65
CA LYS A 7 15.75 -13.33 -0.28
C LYS A 7 15.20 -11.99 -0.81
N ARG A 8 14.34 -12.02 -1.83
CA ARG A 8 13.71 -10.84 -2.45
C ARG A 8 12.31 -10.52 -1.88
N ILE A 9 11.73 -11.38 -1.07
CA ILE A 9 10.41 -11.16 -0.46
C ILE A 9 10.58 -10.35 0.83
N ARG A 10 9.76 -9.32 1.02
CA ARG A 10 9.74 -8.50 2.24
C ARG A 10 8.33 -8.47 2.80
N ASN A 11 8.16 -8.99 4.01
CA ASN A 11 6.92 -8.89 4.77
C ASN A 11 7.00 -7.64 5.64
N VAL A 12 6.09 -6.70 5.47
CA VAL A 12 6.09 -5.40 6.17
C VAL A 12 4.68 -5.13 6.70
N ALA A 13 4.60 -4.56 7.90
CA ALA A 13 3.36 -4.08 8.49
C ALA A 13 3.43 -2.57 8.72
N LEU A 14 2.40 -1.84 8.30
CA LEU A 14 2.25 -0.41 8.60
C LEU A 14 1.47 -0.26 9.91
N VAL A 15 2.11 0.29 10.94
CA VAL A 15 1.53 0.46 12.29
C VAL A 15 1.65 1.91 12.77
N GLY A 16 0.76 2.32 13.66
CA GLY A 16 0.65 3.70 14.15
C GLY A 16 -0.75 4.03 14.64
N HIS A 17 -0.90 5.13 15.38
CA HIS A 17 -2.18 5.56 15.96
C HIS A 17 -3.23 5.94 14.88
N ARG A 18 -4.51 6.07 15.26
CA ARG A 18 -5.55 6.54 14.34
C ARG A 18 -5.16 7.89 13.74
N GLY A 19 -5.35 8.07 12.43
CA GLY A 19 -5.00 9.31 11.73
C GLY A 19 -3.52 9.47 11.38
N SER A 20 -2.64 8.52 11.71
CA SER A 20 -1.20 8.61 11.38
C SER A 20 -0.86 8.40 9.90
N GLY A 21 -1.86 8.35 9.01
CA GLY A 21 -1.65 8.23 7.56
C GLY A 21 -1.30 6.84 7.01
N LYS A 22 -1.46 5.75 7.79
CA LYS A 22 -1.14 4.38 7.35
C LYS A 22 -1.80 4.00 6.01
N THR A 23 -3.10 4.25 5.89
CA THR A 23 -3.89 3.96 4.68
C THR A 23 -3.38 4.78 3.49
N SER A 24 -3.08 6.06 3.68
CA SER A 24 -2.54 6.92 2.63
C SER A 24 -1.15 6.48 2.15
N VAL A 25 -0.28 6.01 3.06
CA VAL A 25 1.03 5.45 2.69
C VAL A 25 0.86 4.16 1.90
N ASN A 26 -0.04 3.27 2.33
CA ASN A 26 -0.33 2.03 1.58
C ASN A 26 -0.80 2.34 0.16
N GLU A 27 -1.72 3.29 0.00
CA GLU A 27 -2.23 3.73 -1.29
C GLU A 27 -1.11 4.27 -2.20
N ALA A 28 -0.23 5.11 -1.67
CA ALA A 28 0.90 5.65 -2.41
C ALA A 28 1.90 4.56 -2.84
N LEU A 29 2.13 3.55 -1.99
CA LEU A 29 2.99 2.40 -2.33
C LEU A 29 2.39 1.59 -3.48
N LEU A 30 1.08 1.30 -3.43
CA LEU A 30 0.39 0.58 -4.51
C LEU A 30 0.43 1.34 -5.83
N PHE A 31 0.18 2.65 -5.80
CA PHE A 31 0.26 3.50 -6.99
C PHE A 31 1.69 3.56 -7.55
N THR A 32 2.68 3.78 -6.69
CA THR A 32 4.10 3.85 -7.09
C THR A 32 4.60 2.51 -7.65
N ALA A 33 4.12 1.39 -7.11
CA ALA A 33 4.43 0.05 -7.62
C ALA A 33 3.69 -0.28 -8.94
N GLY A 34 2.81 0.59 -9.42
CA GLY A 34 1.96 0.34 -10.59
C GLY A 34 0.88 -0.72 -10.36
N ALA A 35 0.60 -1.08 -9.10
CA ALA A 35 -0.44 -2.05 -8.75
C ALA A 35 -1.85 -1.46 -8.93
N ILE A 36 -1.98 -0.13 -8.85
CA ILE A 36 -3.19 0.63 -9.19
C ILE A 36 -2.83 1.82 -10.09
N ASN A 37 -3.79 2.27 -10.89
CA ASN A 37 -3.60 3.30 -11.91
C ASN A 37 -4.00 4.71 -11.46
N ARG A 38 -4.59 4.85 -10.28
CA ARG A 38 -5.01 6.11 -9.69
C ARG A 38 -4.66 6.11 -8.21
N LEU A 39 -4.22 7.26 -7.70
CA LEU A 39 -4.04 7.48 -6.27
C LEU A 39 -5.39 7.80 -5.61
N GLY A 40 -5.88 6.91 -4.75
CA GLY A 40 -7.10 7.11 -3.96
C GLY A 40 -6.91 8.06 -2.76
N SER A 41 -8.03 8.41 -2.13
CA SER A 41 -8.09 9.30 -0.97
C SER A 41 -8.95 8.68 0.14
N VAL A 42 -8.46 8.76 1.38
CA VAL A 42 -9.19 8.30 2.57
C VAL A 42 -10.46 9.14 2.77
N ALA A 43 -10.39 10.45 2.52
CA ALA A 43 -11.54 11.35 2.69
C ALA A 43 -12.68 11.00 1.73
N ASP A 44 -12.34 10.54 0.53
CA ASP A 44 -13.31 10.20 -0.52
C ASP A 44 -13.72 8.71 -0.47
N GLY A 45 -13.15 7.91 0.44
CA GLY A 45 -13.41 6.47 0.52
C GLY A 45 -13.00 5.70 -0.73
N THR A 46 -11.95 6.17 -1.43
CA THR A 46 -11.49 5.61 -2.71
C THR A 46 -10.15 4.87 -2.62
N THR A 47 -9.65 4.64 -1.40
CA THR A 47 -8.45 3.83 -1.18
C THR A 47 -8.73 2.35 -1.40
N VAL A 48 -7.69 1.60 -1.75
CA VAL A 48 -7.77 0.13 -1.86
C VAL A 48 -7.94 -0.52 -0.48
N SER A 49 -7.30 0.07 0.54
CA SER A 49 -7.50 -0.30 1.95
C SER A 49 -8.70 0.45 2.53
N ASP A 50 -9.46 -0.23 3.38
CA ASP A 50 -10.62 0.29 4.11
C ASP A 50 -10.27 1.22 5.30
#